data_AF-A0A8T6GA10-F1
#
_entry.id   AF-A0A8T6GA10-F1
#
_cell.length_a   1.000
_cell.length_b   1.000
_cell.length_c   1.000
_cell.angle_alpha   90.00
_cell.angle_beta   90.00
_cell.angle_gamma   90.00
#
_symmetry.space_group_name_H-M   'P 1'
#
loop_
_entity.id
_entity.type
_entity.pdbx_description
1 polymer ?
#
loop_
_entity_poly.entity_id
_entity_poly.type
_entity_poly.pdbx_seq_one_letter_code
_entity_poly.pdbx_strand_id
1 'polypeptide(L)' 'MVRAAYYGQASPPAGKFTSISAGSVHTCGLKEDGNVTCWGMDLFGQASPPF' A
#
# COMPACT_ATOMS: atom_id res chain seq x y z
N MET A 1 18.28 10.49 1.15
CA MET A 1 16.81 10.35 1.00
C MET A 1 16.34 9.32 2.02
N VAL A 2 15.38 9.67 2.85
CA VAL A 2 15.04 8.98 4.09
C VAL A 2 14.32 7.65 3.78
N ARG A 3 15.04 6.52 3.79
CA ARG A 3 14.45 5.19 3.67
C ARG A 3 14.45 4.53 5.04
N ALA A 4 13.39 4.75 5.81
CA ALA A 4 13.12 4.02 7.04
C ALA A 4 11.63 3.70 7.15
N ALA A 5 11.10 3.00 6.14
CA ALA A 5 9.83 2.29 6.24
C ALA A 5 10.20 0.80 6.18
N TYR A 6 10.23 0.14 7.34
CA TYR A 6 10.77 -1.22 7.53
C TYR A 6 10.21 -2.27 6.55
N TYR A 7 9.04 -2.01 5.95
CA TYR A 7 8.39 -2.90 4.99
C TYR A 7 8.05 -2.22 3.66
N GLY A 8 8.59 -1.02 3.40
CA GLY A 8 8.28 -0.26 2.18
C GLY A 8 6.88 0.37 2.17
N GLN A 9 6.17 0.44 3.30
CA GLN A 9 4.83 1.03 3.40
C GLN A 9 4.77 2.52 3.04
N ALA A 10 5.89 3.26 3.13
CA ALA A 10 6.00 4.65 2.66
C ALA A 10 6.58 4.75 1.23
N SER A 11 6.66 3.64 0.51
CA SER A 11 7.16 3.56 -0.87
C SER A 11 6.07 2.97 -1.76
N PRO A 12 5.06 3.77 -2.14
CA PRO A 12 3.97 3.29 -2.97
C PRO A 12 4.48 2.77 -4.33
N PRO A 13 3.81 1.76 -4.90
CA PRO A 13 3.99 1.40 -6.30
C PRO A 13 3.71 2.59 -7.22
N ALA A 14 4.25 2.56 -8.43
CA ALA A 14 3.94 3.57 -9.43
C ALA A 14 2.43 3.59 -9.74
N GLY A 15 1.87 4.80 -9.84
CA GLY A 15 0.47 5.01 -10.14
C GLY A 15 -0.04 6.32 -9.56
N LYS A 16 -1.25 6.69 -9.96
CA LYS A 16 -2.00 7.79 -9.34
C LYS A 16 -3.05 7.20 -8.41
N PHE A 17 -3.06 7.71 -7.19
CA PHE A 17 -4.01 7.32 -6.16
C PHE A 17 -4.94 8.48 -5.86
N THR A 18 -6.23 8.21 -5.83
CA THR A 18 -7.28 9.18 -5.48
C THR A 18 -7.55 9.19 -3.97
N SER A 19 -7.20 8.10 -3.28
CA SER A 19 -7.31 7.98 -1.82
C SER A 19 -6.26 7.02 -1.27
N ILE A 20 -5.82 7.24 -0.03
CA ILE A 20 -4.83 6.44 0.69
C ILE A 20 -5.37 6.11 2.09
N SER A 21 -5.20 4.86 2.51
CA SER A 21 -5.42 4.40 3.89
C SER A 21 -4.17 3.69 4.39
N ALA A 22 -3.64 4.13 5.54
CA ALA A 22 -2.43 3.58 6.13
C ALA A 22 -2.75 2.77 7.39
N GLY A 23 -2.32 1.51 7.42
CA GLY A 23 -2.28 0.68 8.62
C GLY A 23 -0.93 0.76 9.33
N SER A 24 -0.69 -0.10 10.32
CA SER A 24 0.54 -0.08 11.12
C SER A 24 1.82 -0.32 10.29
N VAL A 25 1.73 -1.22 9.32
CA VAL A 25 2.88 -1.75 8.54
C VAL A 25 2.54 -1.96 7.06
N HIS A 26 1.33 -1.62 6.63
CA HIS A 26 0.86 -1.69 5.25
C HIS A 26 0.12 -0.41 4.89
N THR A 27 -0.05 -0.15 3.61
CA THR A 27 -0.79 0.99 3.08
C THR A 27 -1.56 0.53 1.85
N CYS A 28 -2.80 0.97 1.73
CA CYS A 28 -3.66 0.71 0.58
C CYS A 28 -4.00 2.02 -0.10
N GLY A 29 -4.07 2.00 -1.43
CA GLY A 29 -4.46 3.12 -2.24
C GLY A 29 -5.54 2.74 -3.25
N LEU A 30 -6.53 3.61 -3.40
CA LEU A 30 -7.51 3.56 -4.48
C LEU A 30 -6.92 4.29 -5.69
N LYS A 31 -6.85 3.61 -6.83
CA LYS A 31 -6.37 4.18 -8.10
C LYS A 31 -7.50 4.92 -8.83
N GLU A 32 -7.13 5.75 -9.79
CA GLU A 32 -8.08 6.48 -10.65
C GLU A 32 -8.98 5.55 -11.49
N ASP A 33 -8.52 4.34 -11.79
CA ASP A 33 -9.27 3.30 -12.51
C ASP A 33 -10.24 2.51 -11.61
N GLY A 34 -10.34 2.86 -10.32
CA GLY A 34 -11.18 2.18 -9.33
C GLY A 34 -10.54 0.95 -8.69
N ASN A 35 -9.34 0.53 -9.11
CA ASN A 35 -8.65 -0.61 -8.51
C ASN A 35 -7.99 -0.23 -7.18
N VAL A 36 -8.00 -1.17 -6.24
CA VAL A 36 -7.25 -1.05 -4.98
C VAL A 36 -5.90 -1.73 -5.12
N THR A 37 -4.86 -1.11 -4.58
CA THR A 37 -3.53 -1.72 -4.48
C THR A 37 -2.99 -1.46 -3.09
N CYS A 38 -2.52 -2.52 -2.42
CA CYS A 38 -1.91 -2.43 -1.11
C CYS A 38 -0.44 -2.83 -1.18
N TRP A 39 0.39 -2.24 -0.33
CA TRP A 39 1.83 -2.47 -0.24
C TRP A 39 2.31 -2.35 1.21
N GLY A 40 3.49 -2.92 1.49
CA GLY A 40 4.03 -2.99 2.85
C GLY A 40 4.17 -4.43 3.33
N MET A 41 4.04 -4.63 4.64
CA MET A 41 4.07 -5.96 5.27
C MET A 41 2.81 -6.76 4.92
N ASP A 42 3.00 -8.02 4.54
CA ASP A 42 1.91 -8.89 4.07
C ASP A 42 1.86 -10.26 4.77
N LEU A 43 2.40 -10.38 6.00
CA LEU A 43 2.46 -11.68 6.68
C LEU A 43 1.08 -12.33 6.96
N PHE A 44 0.01 -11.53 6.93
CA PHE A 44 -1.35 -12.02 7.12
C PHE A 44 -2.27 -11.68 5.94
N GLY A 45 -1.71 -11.36 4.76
CA GLY A 45 -2.50 -11.02 3.57
C GLY A 45 -3.08 -9.60 3.57
N GLN A 46 -2.61 -8.68 4.43
CA GLN A 46 -3.13 -7.31 4.49
C GLN A 46 -2.84 -6.47 3.23
N ALA A 47 -1.80 -6.83 2.48
CA ALA A 47 -1.46 -6.20 1.22
C ALA A 47 -1.96 -6.99 0.00
N SER A 48 -2.54 -8.17 0.22
CA SER A 48 -3.12 -9.02 -0.80
C SER A 48 -4.64 -8.82 -0.91
N PRO A 49 -5.23 -8.85 -2.12
CA PRO A 49 -6.68 -8.82 -2.28
C PRO A 49 -7.34 -10.07 -1.65
N PRO A 50 -8.52 -9.94 -1.01
CA PRO A 50 -9.32 -11.11 -0.65
C PRO A 50 -9.73 -11.84 -1.95
N PHE A 51 -9.49 -13.15 -1.99
CA PHE A 51 -9.84 -14.04 -3.10
C PHE A 51 -11.35 -14.21 -3.27
#